data_AF-A0A258QED7-F1
#
_entry.id   AF-A0A258QED7-F1
#
_cell.length_a   1.000
_cell.length_b   1.000
_cell.length_c   1.000
_cell.angle_alpha   90.00
_cell.angle_beta   90.00
_cell.angle_gamma   90.00
#
_symmetry.space_group_name_H-M   'P 1'
#
loop_
_entity.id
_entity.type
_entity.pdbx_description
1 polymer ?
#
loop_
_entity_poly.entity_id
_entity_poly.type
_entity_poly.pdbx_seq_one_letter_code
_entity_poly.pdbx_strand_id
1 'polypeptide(L)'
;MRLGFGCNRPRLGLGFKPLLVLWLISSAASFTPNAQAVEGKAAPLAPAAMPHLQILGLTDAALIRQVGLSVPPLRLNCTASTVALQRYVDSAAAAAEQALQAYGYFNAEIVPALIEQNNCREPQLTITPGAPVRTSSVNIVLHDADGVNLASNGTFQPFLQTAVPALGAPLKSICASSKK
;
A
#
# COMPACT_ATOMS: atom_id res chain seq x y z
N MET A 1 -27.25 -6.90 -29.70
CA MET A 1 -27.30 -7.99 -28.70
C MET A 1 -26.38 -7.63 -27.54
N ARG A 2 -26.91 -7.56 -26.32
CA ARG A 2 -26.18 -7.21 -25.09
C ARG A 2 -25.58 -8.49 -24.50
N LEU A 3 -24.26 -8.57 -24.40
CA LEU A 3 -23.57 -9.60 -23.61
C LEU A 3 -23.11 -8.96 -22.30
N GLY A 4 -23.88 -9.16 -21.24
CA GLY A 4 -23.49 -8.81 -19.88
C GLY A 4 -22.63 -9.93 -19.31
N PHE A 5 -21.33 -9.68 -19.13
CA PHE A 5 -20.47 -10.53 -18.31
C PHE A 5 -20.67 -10.16 -16.84
N GLY A 6 -21.62 -10.84 -16.19
CA GLY A 6 -21.72 -10.84 -14.75
C GLY A 6 -20.48 -11.52 -14.15
N CYS A 7 -19.77 -10.80 -13.28
CA CYS A 7 -18.79 -11.39 -12.38
C CYS A 7 -19.52 -12.34 -11.42
N ASN A 8 -19.60 -13.61 -11.79
CA ASN A 8 -20.17 -14.66 -10.96
C ASN A 8 -19.08 -15.14 -9.99
N ARG A 9 -19.18 -14.76 -8.71
CA ARG A 9 -18.38 -15.32 -7.61
C ARG A 9 -19.13 -16.54 -7.05
N PRO A 10 -18.62 -17.77 -7.16
CA PRO A 10 -19.13 -18.86 -6.36
C PRO A 10 -18.67 -18.71 -4.90
N ARG A 11 -19.64 -18.47 -4.01
CA ARG A 11 -19.50 -18.67 -2.56
C ARG A 11 -19.45 -20.17 -2.29
N LEU A 12 -18.28 -20.70 -1.93
CA LEU A 12 -18.15 -22.00 -1.28
C LEU A 12 -18.30 -21.80 0.23
N GLY A 13 -19.51 -22.05 0.72
CA GLY A 13 -19.74 -22.37 2.12
C GLY A 13 -19.41 -23.84 2.34
N LEU A 14 -18.49 -24.13 3.24
CA LEU A 14 -18.45 -25.42 3.92
C LEU A 14 -18.45 -25.16 5.42
N GLY A 15 -19.55 -25.54 6.04
CA GLY A 15 -19.70 -25.58 7.48
C GLY A 15 -18.76 -26.59 8.10
N PHE A 16 -18.12 -26.18 9.18
CA PHE A 16 -17.55 -27.10 10.15
C PHE A 16 -18.23 -26.83 11.50
N LYS A 17 -18.97 -27.84 11.96
CA LYS A 17 -19.63 -27.86 13.27
C LYS A 17 -18.59 -28.06 14.39
N PRO A 18 -18.89 -27.59 15.62
CA PRO A 18 -17.95 -27.50 16.72
C PRO A 18 -17.80 -28.85 17.43
N LEU A 19 -16.57 -29.24 17.73
CA LEU A 19 -16.28 -30.37 18.62
C LEU A 19 -15.85 -29.83 19.99
N LEU A 20 -16.81 -29.95 20.89
CA LEU A 20 -16.76 -29.67 22.31
C LEU A 20 -15.95 -30.80 22.97
N VAL A 21 -14.77 -30.49 23.52
CA VAL A 21 -14.07 -31.41 24.44
C VAL A 21 -13.87 -30.69 25.76
N LEU A 22 -14.75 -31.06 26.68
CA LEU A 22 -14.69 -30.80 28.11
C LEU A 22 -13.51 -31.60 28.69
N TRP A 23 -12.60 -30.95 29.39
CA TRP A 23 -11.83 -31.60 30.46
C TRP A 23 -11.84 -30.70 31.70
N LEU A 24 -12.67 -31.13 32.65
CA LEU A 24 -12.65 -30.76 34.05
C LEU A 24 -11.38 -31.31 34.69
N ILE A 25 -10.55 -30.45 35.27
CA ILE A 25 -9.74 -30.82 36.44
C ILE A 25 -9.83 -29.69 37.45
N SER A 26 -10.62 -29.93 38.48
CA SER A 26 -10.64 -29.16 39.72
C SER A 26 -9.32 -29.33 40.46
N SER A 27 -8.74 -28.24 40.92
CA SER A 27 -7.88 -28.22 42.11
C SER A 27 -7.99 -26.86 42.77
N ALA A 28 -8.81 -26.84 43.83
CA ALA A 28 -8.83 -25.77 44.80
C ALA A 28 -7.58 -25.89 45.68
N ALA A 29 -6.77 -24.83 45.75
CA ALA A 29 -5.82 -24.63 46.82
C ALA A 29 -5.99 -23.20 47.31
N SER A 30 -6.70 -23.09 48.42
CA SER A 30 -6.89 -21.88 49.21
C SER A 30 -5.55 -21.44 49.79
N PHE A 31 -5.06 -20.26 49.42
CA PHE A 31 -4.01 -19.56 50.14
C PHE A 31 -4.30 -18.06 50.13
N THR A 32 -4.74 -17.56 51.28
CA THR A 32 -4.62 -16.17 51.73
C THR A 32 -4.22 -16.24 53.22
N PRO A 33 -3.58 -15.23 53.84
CA PRO A 33 -3.50 -13.83 53.40
C PRO A 33 -2.12 -13.14 53.59
N ASN A 34 -2.11 -11.86 53.20
CA ASN A 34 -1.23 -10.76 53.65
C ASN A 34 0.19 -10.64 53.08
N ALA A 35 0.31 -9.82 52.03
CA ALA A 35 1.43 -8.89 51.89
C ALA A 35 0.93 -7.59 51.23
N GLN A 36 0.58 -6.65 52.10
CA GLN A 36 0.66 -5.20 51.95
C GLN A 36 0.19 -4.60 50.62
N ALA A 37 -1.02 -4.04 50.68
CA ALA A 37 -1.41 -2.91 49.85
C ALA A 37 -0.42 -1.76 50.08
N VAL A 38 0.64 -1.72 49.28
CA VAL A 38 1.28 -0.45 48.95
C VAL A 38 0.31 0.20 47.98
N GLU A 39 -0.47 1.14 48.49
CA GLU A 39 -1.33 2.04 47.73
C GLU A 39 -0.42 3.01 46.95
N GLY A 40 0.37 2.44 46.04
CA GLY A 40 1.00 3.18 44.96
C GLY A 40 -0.14 3.52 44.02
N LYS A 41 -0.71 4.71 44.22
CA LYS A 41 -1.58 5.42 43.27
C LYS A 41 -1.07 5.11 41.87
N ALA A 42 -1.70 4.15 41.19
CA ALA A 42 -1.40 3.83 39.82
C ALA A 42 -1.72 5.09 39.04
N ALA A 43 -0.67 5.86 38.73
CA ALA A 43 -0.79 6.97 37.81
C ALA A 43 -1.51 6.41 36.58
N PRO A 44 -2.54 7.11 36.05
CA PRO A 44 -3.15 6.68 34.81
C PRO A 44 -2.02 6.46 33.82
N LEU A 45 -1.89 5.23 33.32
CA LEU A 45 -0.95 4.89 32.26
C LEU A 45 -1.17 5.93 31.17
N ALA A 46 -0.22 6.86 31.04
CA ALA A 46 -0.21 7.79 29.94
C ALA A 46 -0.36 6.94 28.67
N PRO A 47 -1.20 7.35 27.69
CA PRO A 47 -1.35 6.60 26.47
C PRO A 47 0.05 6.29 25.96
N ALA A 48 0.37 5.00 25.83
CA ALA A 48 1.67 4.58 25.35
C ALA A 48 1.91 5.35 24.05
N ALA A 49 2.96 6.20 24.05
CA ALA A 49 3.27 7.00 22.88
C ALA A 49 3.32 6.05 21.67
N MET A 50 2.53 6.34 20.64
CA MET A 50 2.56 5.56 19.42
C MET A 50 3.58 6.22 18.52
N PRO A 51 4.53 5.47 17.95
CA PRO A 51 5.38 6.01 16.91
C PRO A 51 4.50 6.50 15.78
N HIS A 52 4.92 7.59 15.15
CA HIS A 52 4.28 8.12 13.97
C HIS A 52 5.29 8.09 12.82
N LEU A 53 4.79 7.89 11.61
CA LEU A 53 5.64 8.00 10.43
C LEU A 53 5.90 9.47 10.13
N GLN A 54 7.17 9.83 10.09
CA GLN A 54 7.59 11.15 9.63
C GLN A 54 7.88 11.12 8.13
N ILE A 55 7.29 12.04 7.37
CA ILE A 55 7.54 12.19 5.93
C ILE A 55 8.14 13.58 5.72
N LEU A 56 9.41 13.64 5.29
CA LEU A 56 10.16 14.87 5.09
C LEU A 56 10.54 15.08 3.62
N GLY A 57 10.89 16.31 3.27
CA GLY A 57 11.45 16.68 1.95
C GLY A 57 10.41 16.98 0.87
N LEU A 58 9.12 16.71 1.13
CA LEU A 58 8.02 17.14 0.27
C LEU A 58 7.55 18.55 0.65
N THR A 59 7.38 19.43 -0.34
CA THR A 59 6.93 20.82 -0.15
C THR A 59 5.53 21.06 -0.71
N ASP A 60 5.11 20.28 -1.70
CA ASP A 60 3.78 20.38 -2.32
C ASP A 60 2.72 19.70 -1.45
N ALA A 61 1.69 20.44 -1.05
CA ALA A 61 0.63 19.94 -0.16
C ALA A 61 -0.22 18.81 -0.77
N ALA A 62 -0.41 18.80 -2.10
CA ALA A 62 -1.12 17.72 -2.75
C ALA A 62 -0.27 16.45 -2.74
N LEU A 63 1.02 16.56 -3.03
CA LEU A 63 1.96 15.43 -3.02
C LEU A 63 2.10 14.83 -1.61
N ILE A 64 2.25 15.68 -0.58
CA ILE A 64 2.27 15.25 0.83
C ILE A 64 1.03 14.42 1.17
N ARG A 65 -0.16 14.93 0.81
CA ARG A 65 -1.42 14.22 1.09
C ARG A 65 -1.49 12.88 0.36
N GLN A 66 -1.09 12.82 -0.90
CA GLN A 66 -1.16 11.59 -1.69
C GLN A 66 -0.22 10.53 -1.14
N VAL A 67 1.04 10.87 -0.89
CA VAL A 67 2.01 9.96 -0.27
C VAL A 67 1.49 9.50 1.09
N GLY A 68 0.99 10.42 1.94
CA GLY A 68 0.44 10.08 3.25
C GLY A 68 -0.78 9.14 3.20
N LEU A 69 -1.62 9.21 2.15
CA LEU A 69 -2.77 8.31 1.96
C LEU A 69 -2.36 6.94 1.39
N SER A 70 -1.28 6.88 0.62
CA SER A 70 -0.79 5.63 0.02
C SER A 70 -0.02 4.77 1.01
N VAL A 71 0.65 5.38 1.99
CA VAL A 71 1.46 4.66 2.96
C VAL A 71 0.58 3.88 3.96
N PRO A 72 0.92 2.62 4.29
CA PRO A 72 0.17 1.84 5.27
C PRO A 72 0.13 2.52 6.64
N PRO A 73 -1.01 2.45 7.36
CA PRO A 73 -1.11 3.00 8.69
C PRO A 73 -0.20 2.26 9.67
N LEU A 74 0.52 3.02 10.49
CA LEU A 74 1.38 2.45 11.54
C LEU A 74 0.52 1.85 12.66
N ARG A 75 0.65 0.53 12.87
CA ARG A 75 -0.06 -0.23 13.91
C ARG A 75 0.88 -0.79 14.98
N LEU A 76 2.13 -0.30 15.01
CA LEU A 76 3.16 -0.69 15.96
C LEU A 76 3.23 0.35 17.07
N ASN A 77 3.67 -0.08 18.26
CA ASN A 77 3.92 0.78 19.41
C ASN A 77 5.44 0.93 19.63
N CYS A 78 5.85 1.79 20.57
CA CYS A 78 7.28 2.02 20.86
C CYS A 78 8.03 0.79 21.42
N THR A 79 7.31 -0.27 21.83
CA THR A 79 7.93 -1.53 22.28
C THR A 79 8.16 -2.53 21.14
N ALA A 80 7.79 -2.18 19.91
CA ALA A 80 7.98 -3.03 18.74
C ALA A 80 9.47 -3.35 18.48
N SER A 81 9.72 -4.55 17.98
CA SER A 81 11.06 -4.98 17.60
C SER A 81 11.60 -4.15 16.43
N THR A 82 12.92 -3.97 16.36
CA THR A 82 13.58 -3.25 15.26
C THR A 82 13.25 -3.86 13.91
N VAL A 83 13.16 -5.20 13.83
CA VAL A 83 12.82 -5.91 12.58
C VAL A 83 11.39 -5.60 12.12
N ALA A 84 10.43 -5.49 13.06
CA ALA A 84 9.05 -5.16 12.71
C ALA A 84 8.94 -3.71 12.19
N LEU A 85 9.63 -2.77 12.84
CA LEU A 85 9.71 -1.38 12.39
C LEU A 85 10.42 -1.24 11.05
N GLN A 86 11.50 -2.01 10.83
CA GLN A 86 12.21 -1.99 9.55
C GLN A 86 11.31 -2.47 8.40
N ARG A 87 10.61 -3.59 8.59
CA ARG A 87 9.65 -4.07 7.58
C ARG A 87 8.54 -3.07 7.30
N TYR A 88 8.09 -2.35 8.33
CA TYR A 88 7.12 -1.28 8.16
C TYR A 88 7.69 -0.14 7.31
N VAL A 89 8.90 0.36 7.62
CA VAL A 89 9.48 1.49 6.89
C VAL A 89 9.80 1.12 5.44
N ASP A 90 10.24 -0.12 5.19
CA ASP A 90 10.47 -0.63 3.82
C ASP A 90 9.16 -0.66 3.02
N SER A 91 8.07 -1.16 3.64
CA SER A 91 6.73 -1.17 3.03
C SER A 91 6.20 0.24 2.77
N ALA A 92 6.42 1.16 3.72
CA ALA A 92 6.05 2.56 3.59
C ALA A 92 6.84 3.25 2.46
N ALA A 93 8.13 2.98 2.32
CA ALA A 93 8.96 3.50 1.24
C ALA A 93 8.47 3.03 -0.13
N ALA A 94 8.18 1.72 -0.28
CA ALA A 94 7.64 1.17 -1.52
C ALA A 94 6.26 1.77 -1.89
N ALA A 95 5.38 1.98 -0.91
CA ALA A 95 4.09 2.61 -1.13
C ALA A 95 4.24 4.10 -1.52
N ALA A 96 5.17 4.82 -0.90
CA ALA A 96 5.49 6.20 -1.25
C ALA A 96 6.06 6.30 -2.68
N GLU A 97 6.93 5.38 -3.07
CA GLU A 97 7.48 5.31 -4.43
C GLU A 97 6.37 5.17 -5.48
N GLN A 98 5.45 4.21 -5.28
CA GLN A 98 4.32 4.01 -6.18
C GLN A 98 3.43 5.24 -6.27
N ALA A 99 3.19 5.91 -5.14
CA ALA A 99 2.43 7.15 -5.11
C ALA A 99 3.13 8.25 -5.93
N LEU A 100 4.43 8.46 -5.74
CA LEU A 100 5.21 9.45 -6.47
C LEU A 100 5.21 9.18 -7.99
N GLN A 101 5.39 7.92 -8.39
CA GLN A 101 5.35 7.51 -9.80
C GLN A 101 3.99 7.78 -10.45
N ALA A 102 2.88 7.56 -9.73
CA ALA A 102 1.53 7.86 -10.24
C ALA A 102 1.33 9.36 -10.54
N TYR A 103 2.12 10.24 -9.92
CA TYR A 103 2.12 11.68 -10.15
C TYR A 103 3.25 12.18 -11.06
N GLY A 104 4.01 11.26 -11.67
CA GLY A 104 5.07 11.59 -12.62
C GLY A 104 6.46 11.73 -12.01
N TYR A 105 6.64 11.48 -10.71
CA TYR A 105 7.95 11.56 -10.04
C TYR A 105 8.65 10.19 -10.06
N PHE A 106 9.20 9.82 -11.22
CA PHE A 106 9.84 8.51 -11.42
C PHE A 106 11.27 8.42 -10.90
N ASN A 107 11.94 9.55 -10.72
CA ASN A 107 13.32 9.63 -10.26
C ASN A 107 13.41 10.14 -8.82
N ALA A 108 12.40 9.84 -8.01
CA ALA A 108 12.39 10.25 -6.61
C ALA A 108 13.41 9.43 -5.81
N GLU A 109 14.18 10.11 -4.97
CA GLU A 109 15.04 9.46 -3.98
C GLU A 109 14.27 9.34 -2.66
N ILE A 110 14.22 8.14 -2.09
CA ILE A 110 13.55 7.85 -0.82
C ILE A 110 14.55 7.19 0.11
N VAL A 111 14.85 7.86 1.22
CA VAL A 111 15.76 7.36 2.24
C VAL A 111 14.95 6.98 3.48
N PRO A 112 14.69 5.67 3.70
CA PRO A 112 14.05 5.20 4.92
C PRO A 112 15.03 5.18 6.09
N ALA A 113 14.56 5.59 7.26
CA ALA A 113 15.33 5.58 8.50
C ALA A 113 14.45 5.25 9.72
N LEU A 114 15.10 4.83 10.80
CA LEU A 114 14.50 4.73 12.13
C LEU A 114 15.25 5.71 13.04
N ILE A 115 14.54 6.69 13.59
CA ILE A 115 15.13 7.69 14.48
C ILE A 115 14.68 7.40 15.90
N GLU A 116 15.61 7.43 16.85
CA GLU A 116 15.29 7.38 18.28
C GLU A 116 14.90 8.79 18.75
N GLN A 117 13.64 8.96 19.15
CA GLN A 117 13.10 10.21 19.66
C GLN A 117 12.14 9.93 20.83
N ASN A 118 12.28 10.67 21.94
CA ASN A 118 11.43 10.51 23.13
C ASN A 118 11.35 9.07 23.66
N ASN A 119 12.48 8.33 23.66
CA ASN A 119 12.56 6.90 24.01
C ASN A 119 11.66 6.00 23.13
N CYS A 120 11.44 6.41 21.88
CA CYS A 120 10.69 5.67 20.88
C CYS A 120 11.44 5.67 19.55
N ARG A 121 11.41 4.53 18.85
CA ARG A 121 11.87 4.46 17.46
C ARG A 121 10.76 4.90 16.52
N GLU A 122 10.95 6.07 15.93
CA GLU A 122 10.04 6.63 14.96
C GLU A 122 10.53 6.33 13.53
N PRO A 123 9.71 5.69 12.69
CA PRO A 123 10.04 5.51 11.29
C PRO A 123 9.98 6.85 10.56
N GLN A 124 10.93 7.05 9.66
CA GLN A 124 11.06 8.27 8.88
C GLN A 124 11.32 7.94 7.42
N LEU A 125 10.68 8.70 6.53
CA LEU A 125 10.97 8.73 5.10
C LEU A 125 11.43 10.13 4.73
N THR A 126 12.69 10.25 4.32
CA THR A 126 13.18 11.48 3.68
C THR A 126 13.04 11.32 2.18
N ILE A 127 12.24 12.19 1.54
CA ILE A 127 11.90 12.08 0.13
C ILE A 127 12.40 13.31 -0.63
N THR A 128 13.19 13.07 -1.67
CA THR A 128 13.55 14.08 -2.67
C THR A 128 12.83 13.73 -3.97
N PRO A 129 11.70 14.38 -4.30
CA PRO A 129 10.82 13.93 -5.39
C PRO A 129 11.44 14.11 -6.79
N GLY A 130 12.40 15.03 -6.95
CA GLY A 130 12.99 15.36 -8.26
C GLY A 130 12.00 16.08 -9.19
N ALA A 131 12.35 16.16 -10.48
CA ALA A 131 11.50 16.78 -11.49
C ALA A 131 10.42 15.79 -11.99
N PRO A 132 9.17 16.24 -12.21
CA PRO A 132 8.13 15.39 -12.77
C PRO A 132 8.42 15.10 -14.25
N VAL A 133 8.32 13.83 -14.63
CA VAL A 133 8.44 13.34 -16.00
C VAL A 133 7.09 13.40 -16.67
N ARG A 134 7.06 13.88 -17.91
CA ARG A 134 5.88 13.85 -18.77
C ARG A 134 6.13 12.91 -19.94
N THR A 135 5.15 12.06 -20.23
CA THR A 135 5.20 11.19 -21.41
C THR A 135 5.08 12.02 -22.67
N SER A 136 6.13 12.04 -23.50
CA SER A 136 6.13 12.72 -24.80
C SER A 136 5.56 11.84 -25.92
N SER A 137 5.90 10.57 -25.92
CA SER A 137 5.45 9.57 -26.90
C SER A 137 5.47 8.18 -26.29
N VAL A 138 4.53 7.33 -26.71
CA VAL A 138 4.51 5.90 -26.40
C VAL A 138 4.69 5.15 -27.71
N ASN A 139 5.73 4.33 -27.80
CA ASN A 139 5.93 3.42 -28.93
C ASN A 139 5.48 2.01 -28.53
N ILE A 140 4.55 1.43 -29.28
CA ILE A 140 4.05 0.08 -29.05
C ILE A 140 4.44 -0.77 -30.25
N VAL A 141 5.26 -1.80 -30.02
CA VAL A 141 5.65 -2.77 -31.05
C VAL A 141 4.95 -4.08 -30.76
N LEU A 142 4.22 -4.61 -31.74
CA LEU A 142 3.45 -5.84 -31.64
C LEU A 142 4.13 -6.92 -32.47
N HIS A 143 4.36 -8.09 -31.89
CA HIS A 143 4.98 -9.23 -32.58
C HIS A 143 4.02 -10.43 -32.62
N ASP A 144 4.12 -11.25 -33.67
CA ASP A 144 3.47 -12.57 -33.69
C ASP A 144 4.34 -13.64 -33.00
N ALA A 145 3.88 -14.89 -33.04
CA ALA A 145 4.57 -16.03 -32.43
C ALA A 145 5.96 -16.29 -33.05
N ASP A 146 6.19 -15.83 -34.27
CA ASP A 146 7.44 -15.99 -35.02
C ASP A 146 8.36 -14.75 -34.86
N GLY A 147 7.93 -13.75 -34.08
CA GLY A 147 8.69 -12.53 -33.80
C GLY A 147 8.53 -11.43 -34.86
N VAL A 148 7.66 -11.61 -35.85
CA VAL A 148 7.44 -10.64 -36.92
C VAL A 148 6.62 -9.45 -36.40
N ASN A 149 7.07 -8.23 -36.68
CA ASN A 149 6.37 -7.02 -36.27
C ASN A 149 5.06 -6.84 -37.05
N LEU A 150 3.94 -7.05 -36.36
CA LEU A 150 2.57 -6.99 -36.88
C LEU A 150 2.17 -5.60 -37.39
N ALA A 151 2.83 -4.54 -36.92
CA ALA A 151 2.59 -3.17 -37.40
C ALA A 151 3.30 -2.87 -38.72
N SER A 152 4.29 -3.69 -39.11
CA SER A 152 5.15 -3.42 -40.26
C SER A 152 4.71 -4.10 -41.56
N ASN A 153 4.15 -5.31 -41.52
CA ASN A 153 3.74 -6.06 -42.72
C ASN A 153 2.74 -7.19 -42.38
N GLY A 154 1.44 -6.90 -42.22
CA GLY A 154 0.49 -7.98 -41.93
C GLY A 154 -0.99 -7.61 -41.93
N THR A 155 -1.84 -8.62 -41.71
CA THR A 155 -3.31 -8.57 -41.69
C THR A 155 -3.88 -7.51 -40.73
N PHE A 156 -3.13 -7.16 -39.68
CA PHE A 156 -3.55 -6.18 -38.66
C PHE A 156 -3.19 -4.74 -39.00
N GLN A 157 -2.40 -4.49 -40.05
CA GLN A 157 -1.96 -3.16 -40.44
C GLN A 157 -3.12 -2.17 -40.70
N PRO A 158 -4.24 -2.54 -41.36
CA PRO A 158 -5.39 -1.64 -41.52
C PRO A 158 -6.06 -1.30 -40.18
N PHE A 159 -6.12 -2.27 -39.26
CA PHE A 159 -6.68 -2.09 -37.92
C PHE A 159 -5.76 -1.23 -37.06
N LEU A 160 -4.45 -1.45 -37.10
CA LEU A 160 -3.47 -0.67 -36.34
C LEU A 160 -3.39 0.77 -36.84
N GLN A 161 -3.50 1.02 -38.15
CA GLN A 161 -3.57 2.38 -38.70
C GLN A 161 -4.84 3.15 -38.29
N THR A 162 -5.93 2.46 -37.96
CA THR A 162 -7.19 3.09 -37.53
C THR A 162 -7.34 3.15 -36.01
N ALA A 163 -6.76 2.19 -35.28
CA ALA A 163 -6.86 2.09 -33.83
C ALA A 163 -5.77 2.88 -33.09
N VAL A 164 -4.59 3.07 -33.70
CA VAL A 164 -3.49 3.83 -33.10
C VAL A 164 -3.74 5.33 -33.36
N PRO A 165 -3.93 6.15 -32.31
CA PRO A 165 -4.06 7.58 -32.50
C PRO A 165 -2.79 8.15 -33.15
N ALA A 166 -2.96 9.11 -34.06
CA ALA A 166 -1.85 9.76 -34.73
C ALA A 166 -0.85 10.34 -33.71
N LEU A 167 0.44 10.28 -34.02
CA LEU A 167 1.51 10.87 -33.19
C LEU A 167 1.18 12.35 -32.90
N GLY A 168 1.10 12.70 -31.62
CA GLY A 168 0.74 14.05 -31.15
C GLY A 168 -0.76 14.33 -31.04
N ALA A 169 -1.64 13.42 -31.46
CA ALA A 169 -3.07 13.53 -31.19
C ALA A 169 -3.33 13.30 -29.70
N PRO A 170 -4.21 14.09 -29.05
CA PRO A 170 -4.59 13.85 -27.67
C PRO A 170 -5.20 12.45 -27.54
N LEU A 171 -4.75 11.69 -26.54
CA LEU A 171 -5.35 10.40 -26.20
C LEU A 171 -6.81 10.64 -25.85
N LYS A 172 -7.75 10.26 -26.74
CA LYS A 172 -9.18 10.32 -26.43
C LYS A 172 -9.43 9.38 -25.25
N SER A 173 -9.87 9.93 -24.12
CA SER A 173 -10.28 9.12 -22.97
C SER A 173 -11.44 8.22 -23.41
N ILE A 174 -11.19 6.92 -23.54
CA ILE A 174 -12.23 5.93 -23.89
C ILE A 174 -13.25 5.78 -22.73
N CYS A 175 -12.97 6.37 -21.56
CA CYS A 175 -13.89 6.46 -20.44
C CYS A 175 -14.95 7.57 -20.61
N ALA A 176 -15.55 7.71 -21.79
CA ALA A 176 -16.79 8.47 -21.92
C ALA A 176 -17.94 7.59 -21.40
N SER A 177 -18.26 7.81 -20.12
CA SER A 177 -19.55 7.55 -19.46
C SER A 177 -20.61 6.93 -20.37
N SER A 178 -20.81 5.61 -20.27
CA SER A 178 -22.04 4.95 -20.72
C SER A 178 -23.22 5.45 -19.87
N LYS A 179 -23.69 6.67 -20.13
CA LYS A 179 -25.05 7.08 -19.76
C LYS A 179 -25.98 6.44 -20.78
N LYS A 180 -26.63 5.36 -20.36
CA LYS A 180 -27.94 4.99 -20.89
C LYS A 180 -29.00 5.55 -19.96
#